data_AF-A0A269PS99-F1
#
_entry.id   AF-A0A269PS99-F1
#
_cell.length_a   1.000
_cell.length_b   1.000
_cell.length_c   1.000
_cell.angle_alpha   90.00
_cell.angle_beta   90.00
_cell.angle_gamma   90.00
#
_symmetry.space_group_name_H-M   'P 1'
#
loop_
_entity.id
_entity.type
_entity.pdbx_description
1 polymer ?
#
loop_
_entity_poly.entity_id
_entity_poly.type
_entity_poly.pdbx_seq_one_letter_code
_entity_poly.pdbx_strand_id
1 'polypeptide(L)'
;MIGGDPVNKIDPTGLCSCRPSSKNFWDAYPNYNDYTGPQVWDKIGGSLNDTYGPYSNSCATRASHGLNNSGAPIPSGAGANRNWGGNKNADGRYILSASKLNNYLNKNWGSADKIISNYDQLTNLQKSLNLGQVAIMVDVDDQGTGHVAIITSNYKDKYAYSGSAWVLPVSGNCSCK
;
A
#
# COMPACT_ATOMS: atom_id res chain seq x y z
N MET A 1 29.23 16.94 9.35
CA MET A 1 27.76 16.89 9.52
C MET A 1 27.11 17.53 8.31
N ILE A 2 26.62 16.72 7.38
CA ILE A 2 25.57 17.00 6.37
C ILE A 2 24.96 15.60 6.16
N GLY A 3 23.77 15.23 6.65
CA GLY A 3 22.52 15.98 6.65
C GLY A 3 21.78 15.77 5.33
N GLY A 4 21.63 14.52 4.87
CA GLY A 4 20.94 14.19 3.62
C GLY A 4 19.82 13.19 3.88
N ASP A 5 18.58 13.70 3.90
CA ASP A 5 17.36 12.91 3.97
C ASP A 5 17.32 11.82 2.88
N PRO A 6 17.11 10.54 3.22
CA PRO A 6 17.09 9.45 2.24
C PRO A 6 15.78 9.36 1.42
N VAL A 7 14.90 10.36 1.48
CA VAL A 7 13.49 10.22 1.03
C VAL A 7 13.27 10.60 -0.45
N ASN A 8 14.31 11.01 -1.19
CA ASN A 8 14.15 11.57 -2.53
C ASN A 8 15.06 10.94 -3.60
N LYS A 9 15.16 9.60 -3.62
CA LYS A 9 15.65 8.90 -4.82
C LYS A 9 14.49 8.73 -5.81
N ILE A 10 14.13 9.82 -6.48
CA ILE A 10 13.39 9.73 -7.74
C ILE A 10 14.36 9.08 -8.71
N ASP A 11 14.15 7.81 -9.00
CA ASP A 11 14.88 7.14 -10.05
C ASP A 11 14.34 7.63 -11.42
N PRO A 12 15.09 8.47 -12.16
CA PRO A 12 14.61 9.05 -13.41
C PRO A 12 14.52 8.02 -14.54
N THR A 13 15.08 6.81 -14.36
CA THR A 13 15.16 5.77 -15.38
C THR A 13 14.24 4.57 -15.12
N GLY A 14 13.70 4.44 -13.90
CA GLY A 14 12.82 3.32 -13.51
C GLY A 14 13.54 1.97 -13.35
N LEU A 15 14.87 1.97 -13.21
CA LEU A 15 15.74 0.80 -12.97
C LEU A 15 15.80 0.38 -11.49
N CYS A 16 15.42 1.26 -10.56
CA CYS A 16 15.38 1.07 -9.13
C CYS A 16 13.94 0.95 -8.62
N SER A 17 13.62 -0.22 -8.09
CA SER A 17 12.40 -0.44 -7.32
C SER A 17 12.68 -0.15 -5.84
N CYS A 18 12.21 1.00 -5.37
CA CYS A 18 12.23 1.33 -3.96
C CYS A 18 10.91 0.91 -3.29
N ARG A 19 11.01 0.05 -2.27
CA ARG A 19 9.90 -0.14 -1.33
C ARG A 19 9.95 1.02 -0.32
N PRO A 20 8.82 1.67 -0.02
CA PRO A 20 8.81 2.73 0.97
C PRO A 20 9.18 2.20 2.36
N SER A 21 9.63 3.07 3.26
CA SER A 21 9.85 2.66 4.64
C SER A 21 8.52 2.27 5.29
N SER A 22 8.57 1.25 6.16
CA SER A 22 7.40 0.78 6.91
C SER A 22 6.78 1.91 7.73
N LYS A 23 7.61 2.75 8.35
CA LYS A 23 7.16 3.89 9.15
C LYS A 23 6.37 4.88 8.31
N ASN A 24 6.93 5.36 7.19
CA ASN A 24 6.26 6.38 6.38
C ASN A 24 4.97 5.84 5.76
N PHE A 25 4.97 4.56 5.36
CA PHE A 25 3.77 3.91 4.86
C PHE A 25 2.69 3.83 5.94
N TRP A 26 3.05 3.37 7.16
CA TRP A 26 2.11 3.22 8.26
C TRP A 26 1.51 4.56 8.70
N ASP A 27 2.35 5.59 8.85
CA ASP A 27 1.91 6.94 9.25
C ASP A 27 0.92 7.54 8.25
N ALA A 28 1.04 7.16 6.97
CA ALA A 28 0.14 7.62 5.91
C ALA A 28 -1.08 6.71 5.68
N TYR A 29 -1.04 5.45 6.10
CA TYR A 29 -2.07 4.46 5.82
C TYR A 29 -3.30 4.70 6.69
N PRO A 30 -4.48 5.01 6.11
CA PRO A 30 -5.70 5.15 6.88
C PRO A 30 -6.22 3.76 7.26
N ASN A 31 -5.84 3.29 8.44
CA ASN A 31 -6.13 1.94 8.93
C ASN A 31 -7.61 1.74 9.31
N TYR A 32 -8.04 0.48 9.41
CA TYR A 32 -9.44 0.14 9.69
C TYR A 32 -9.90 0.37 11.14
N ASN A 33 -9.00 0.62 12.09
CA ASN A 33 -9.37 0.96 13.46
C ASN A 33 -9.79 2.44 13.55
N ASP A 34 -9.12 3.31 12.80
CA ASP A 34 -9.30 4.76 12.90
C ASP A 34 -10.18 5.33 11.78
N TYR A 35 -10.30 4.62 10.64
CA TYR A 35 -11.02 5.11 9.47
C TYR A 35 -12.03 4.08 8.92
N THR A 36 -13.27 4.51 8.76
CA THR A 36 -14.30 3.81 7.97
C THR A 36 -14.09 4.02 6.46
N GLY A 37 -14.77 3.24 5.62
CA GLY A 37 -14.70 3.41 4.15
C GLY A 37 -15.05 4.83 3.70
N PRO A 38 -16.21 5.39 4.11
CA PRO A 38 -16.58 6.77 3.81
C PRO A 38 -15.53 7.80 4.25
N GLN A 39 -14.97 7.65 5.46
CA GLN A 39 -13.93 8.57 5.96
C GLN A 39 -12.63 8.49 5.16
N VAL A 40 -12.32 7.36 4.53
CA VAL A 40 -11.15 7.26 3.63
C VAL A 40 -11.39 8.02 2.34
N TRP A 41 -12.57 7.87 1.74
CA TRP A 41 -12.91 8.61 0.53
C TRP A 41 -12.94 10.12 0.81
N ASP A 42 -13.54 10.53 1.92
CA ASP A 42 -13.50 11.93 2.37
C ASP A 42 -12.07 12.42 2.64
N LYS A 43 -11.24 11.64 3.34
CA LYS A 43 -9.82 11.97 3.59
C LYS A 43 -9.07 12.21 2.29
N ILE A 44 -9.30 11.39 1.27
CA ILE A 44 -8.65 11.52 -0.05
C ILE A 44 -9.23 12.71 -0.82
N GLY A 45 -10.55 12.89 -0.76
CA GLY A 45 -11.25 13.98 -1.44
C GLY A 45 -11.09 13.94 -2.96
N GLY A 46 -11.42 15.06 -3.58
CA GLY A 46 -11.26 15.28 -5.02
C GLY A 46 -12.07 14.33 -5.89
N SER A 47 -11.64 14.22 -7.14
CA SER A 47 -12.34 13.46 -8.17
C SER A 47 -12.61 12.00 -7.80
N LEU A 48 -11.75 11.39 -6.99
CA LEU A 48 -11.95 10.01 -6.54
C LEU A 48 -13.06 9.89 -5.51
N ASN A 49 -13.17 10.83 -4.56
CA ASN A 49 -14.30 10.87 -3.64
C ASN A 49 -15.61 11.10 -4.41
N ASP A 50 -15.62 12.05 -5.35
CA ASP A 50 -16.81 12.40 -6.12
C ASP A 50 -17.29 11.25 -7.02
N THR A 51 -16.38 10.46 -7.56
CA THR A 51 -16.70 9.38 -8.51
C THR A 51 -16.99 8.04 -7.83
N TYR A 52 -16.26 7.70 -6.77
CA TYR A 52 -16.30 6.38 -6.15
C TYR A 52 -16.79 6.38 -4.70
N GLY A 53 -16.63 7.51 -4.00
CA GLY A 53 -17.09 7.65 -2.63
C GLY A 53 -18.62 7.71 -2.52
N PRO A 54 -19.17 7.57 -1.30
CA PRO A 54 -18.49 7.09 -0.10
C PRO A 54 -18.55 5.55 0.07
N TYR A 55 -19.28 4.86 -0.81
CA TYR A 55 -19.68 3.45 -0.59
C TYR A 55 -18.80 2.42 -1.31
N SER A 56 -17.93 2.83 -2.23
CA SER A 56 -17.02 1.89 -2.90
C SER A 56 -16.01 1.31 -1.91
N ASN A 57 -15.53 0.09 -2.20
CA ASN A 57 -14.49 -0.55 -1.41
C ASN A 57 -13.21 0.31 -1.40
N SER A 58 -12.70 0.59 -0.20
CA SER A 58 -11.54 1.45 0.01
C SER A 58 -10.23 0.68 0.18
N CYS A 59 -10.21 -0.66 0.22
CA CYS A 59 -9.04 -1.45 0.61
C CYS A 59 -7.75 -1.08 -0.16
N ALA A 60 -7.79 -1.19 -1.50
CA ALA A 60 -6.67 -0.84 -2.36
C ALA A 60 -6.38 0.66 -2.37
N THR A 61 -7.43 1.49 -2.20
CA THR A 61 -7.29 2.94 -2.11
C THR A 61 -6.52 3.35 -0.86
N ARG A 62 -6.77 2.70 0.29
CA ARG A 62 -6.03 2.93 1.55
C ARG A 62 -4.55 2.62 1.37
N ALA A 63 -4.22 1.47 0.77
CA ALA A 63 -2.84 1.10 0.49
C ALA A 63 -2.20 2.06 -0.51
N SER A 64 -2.93 2.47 -1.56
CA SER A 64 -2.46 3.48 -2.52
C SER A 64 -2.15 4.82 -1.86
N HIS A 65 -2.98 5.26 -0.91
CA HIS A 65 -2.72 6.45 -0.10
C HIS A 65 -1.42 6.31 0.69
N GLY A 66 -1.22 5.16 1.34
CA GLY A 66 0.02 4.82 2.04
C GLY A 66 1.25 4.88 1.12
N LEU A 67 1.17 4.30 -0.09
CA LEU A 67 2.25 4.33 -1.09
C LEU A 67 2.59 5.75 -1.55
N ASN A 68 1.57 6.52 -1.96
CA ASN A 68 1.75 7.88 -2.46
C ASN A 68 2.40 8.81 -1.44
N ASN A 69 2.14 8.58 -0.15
CA ASN A 69 2.59 9.43 0.95
C ASN A 69 3.79 8.85 1.71
N SER A 70 4.46 7.84 1.15
CA SER A 70 5.62 7.19 1.80
C SER A 70 6.89 7.16 0.95
N GLY A 71 6.93 7.93 -0.13
CA GLY A 71 8.06 8.01 -1.06
C GLY A 71 8.02 6.97 -2.17
N ALA A 72 6.89 6.29 -2.37
CA ALA A 72 6.65 5.36 -3.48
C ALA A 72 5.40 5.76 -4.29
N PRO A 73 5.38 6.98 -4.88
CA PRO A 73 4.23 7.46 -5.64
C PRO A 73 3.90 6.54 -6.80
N ILE A 74 2.61 6.25 -6.98
CA ILE A 74 2.15 5.37 -8.04
C ILE A 74 2.25 6.11 -9.38
N PRO A 75 3.04 5.60 -10.35
CA PRO A 75 3.24 6.27 -11.63
C PRO A 75 2.02 6.14 -12.55
N SER A 76 2.02 6.90 -13.65
CA SER A 76 1.06 6.71 -14.74
C SER A 76 1.20 5.31 -15.36
N GLY A 77 0.10 4.75 -15.85
CA GLY A 77 0.10 3.44 -16.51
C GLY A 77 0.13 2.24 -15.56
N ALA A 78 0.12 2.45 -14.24
CA ALA A 78 0.04 1.39 -13.23
C ALA A 78 -1.37 0.79 -13.03
N GLY A 79 -2.31 1.02 -13.96
CA GLY A 79 -3.73 0.70 -13.76
C GLY A 79 -4.44 1.59 -12.73
N ALA A 80 -3.82 2.71 -12.38
CA ALA A 80 -4.27 3.65 -11.35
C ALA A 80 -5.10 4.81 -11.93
N ASN A 81 -6.11 5.24 -11.17
CA ASN A 81 -6.94 6.40 -11.49
C ASN A 81 -6.27 7.68 -11.00
N ARG A 82 -6.34 8.76 -11.79
CA ARG A 82 -5.83 10.07 -11.37
C ARG A 82 -6.83 10.68 -10.36
N ASN A 83 -6.33 11.16 -9.23
CA ASN A 83 -7.07 12.07 -8.36
C ASN A 83 -6.66 13.51 -8.68
N TRP A 84 -7.63 14.40 -8.82
CA TRP A 84 -7.41 15.84 -8.93
C TRP A 84 -8.32 16.57 -7.95
N GLY A 85 -7.78 17.64 -7.35
CA GLY A 85 -8.51 18.41 -6.33
C GLY A 85 -8.69 17.62 -5.03
N GLY A 86 -7.78 16.66 -4.77
CA GLY A 86 -7.75 15.93 -3.52
C GLY A 86 -7.41 16.84 -2.33
N ASN A 87 -7.67 16.34 -1.13
CA ASN A 87 -7.20 16.99 0.09
C ASN A 87 -5.65 17.00 0.15
N LYS A 88 -5.09 17.63 1.18
CA LYS A 88 -3.63 17.76 1.34
C LYS A 88 -2.93 16.40 1.22
N ASN A 89 -1.96 16.32 0.29
CA ASN A 89 -1.19 15.13 -0.08
C ASN A 89 -2.04 13.95 -0.63
N ALA A 90 -3.24 14.24 -1.14
CA ALA A 90 -4.11 13.24 -1.72
C ALA A 90 -4.24 13.34 -3.25
N ASP A 91 -3.70 14.40 -3.87
CA ASP A 91 -3.48 14.43 -5.32
C ASP A 91 -2.47 13.35 -5.72
N GLY A 92 -2.70 12.70 -6.86
CA GLY A 92 -1.83 11.62 -7.31
C GLY A 92 -2.59 10.55 -8.08
N ARG A 93 -2.11 9.31 -7.97
CA ARG A 93 -2.73 8.16 -8.65
C ARG A 93 -3.04 7.05 -7.68
N TYR A 94 -4.24 6.49 -7.77
CA TYR A 94 -4.73 5.48 -6.83
C TYR A 94 -5.17 4.24 -7.56
N ILE A 95 -4.67 3.10 -7.10
CA ILE A 95 -5.16 1.80 -7.53
C ILE A 95 -6.35 1.44 -6.64
N LEU A 96 -7.51 1.26 -7.26
CA LEU A 96 -8.77 1.06 -6.54
C LEU A 96 -9.18 -0.42 -6.45
N SER A 97 -8.39 -1.34 -7.02
CA SER A 97 -8.68 -2.78 -7.10
C SER A 97 -7.54 -3.58 -6.49
N ALA A 98 -7.87 -4.60 -5.72
CA ALA A 98 -6.90 -5.53 -5.16
C ALA A 98 -6.08 -6.22 -6.26
N SER A 99 -6.73 -6.76 -7.30
CA SER A 99 -6.06 -7.37 -8.45
C SER A 99 -5.08 -6.42 -9.15
N LYS A 100 -5.49 -5.18 -9.42
CA LYS A 100 -4.59 -4.17 -10.01
C LYS A 100 -3.42 -3.83 -9.09
N LEU A 101 -3.64 -3.79 -7.78
CA LEU A 101 -2.58 -3.52 -6.82
C LEU A 101 -1.61 -4.69 -6.77
N ASN A 102 -2.10 -5.93 -6.74
CA ASN A 102 -1.28 -7.14 -6.82
C ASN A 102 -0.38 -7.12 -8.06
N ASN A 103 -0.94 -6.79 -9.23
CA ASN A 103 -0.17 -6.69 -10.47
C ASN A 103 0.89 -5.58 -10.40
N TYR A 104 0.54 -4.44 -9.82
CA TYR A 104 1.47 -3.34 -9.61
C TYR A 104 2.63 -3.73 -8.69
N LEU A 105 2.35 -4.36 -7.55
CA LEU A 105 3.37 -4.81 -6.60
C LEU A 105 4.27 -5.87 -7.21
N ASN A 106 3.72 -6.85 -7.93
CA ASN A 106 4.52 -7.86 -8.63
C ASN A 106 5.43 -7.24 -9.70
N LYS A 107 4.90 -6.33 -10.52
CA LYS A 107 5.66 -5.67 -11.58
C LYS A 107 6.78 -4.81 -11.02
N ASN A 108 6.48 -4.05 -9.96
CA ASN A 108 7.44 -3.10 -9.41
C ASN A 108 8.42 -3.77 -8.46
N TRP A 109 7.96 -4.63 -7.56
CA TRP A 109 8.75 -5.16 -6.44
C TRP A 109 9.14 -6.63 -6.58
N GLY A 110 8.73 -7.28 -7.67
CA GLY A 110 8.92 -8.71 -7.88
C GLY A 110 7.97 -9.56 -7.05
N SER A 111 8.29 -10.85 -6.95
CA SER A 111 7.50 -11.82 -6.17
C SER A 111 7.33 -11.37 -4.72
N ALA A 112 6.19 -11.72 -4.14
CA ALA A 112 5.94 -11.54 -2.71
C ALA A 112 6.98 -12.27 -1.86
N ASP A 113 7.27 -11.74 -0.68
CA ASP A 113 8.25 -12.34 0.24
C ASP A 113 7.66 -13.54 0.98
N LYS A 114 6.33 -13.58 1.12
CA LYS A 114 5.56 -14.68 1.70
C LYS A 114 4.26 -14.89 0.94
N ILE A 115 3.88 -16.17 0.81
CA ILE A 115 2.54 -16.58 0.40
C ILE A 115 1.83 -17.12 1.63
N ILE A 116 0.67 -16.57 1.94
CA ILE A 116 -0.15 -16.89 3.11
C ILE A 116 -1.40 -17.61 2.61
N SER A 117 -1.55 -18.86 3.01
CA SER A 117 -2.66 -19.73 2.61
C SER A 117 -3.66 -19.99 3.74
N ASN A 118 -3.28 -19.67 4.98
CA ASN A 118 -4.14 -19.89 6.15
C ASN A 118 -3.78 -18.96 7.32
N TYR A 119 -4.63 -19.00 8.34
CA TYR A 119 -4.53 -18.14 9.52
C TYR A 119 -3.27 -18.37 10.36
N ASP A 120 -2.74 -19.59 10.41
CA ASP A 120 -1.51 -19.88 11.16
C ASP A 120 -0.30 -19.23 10.48
N GLN A 121 -0.24 -19.30 9.15
CA GLN A 121 0.79 -18.59 8.38
C GLN A 121 0.67 -17.07 8.51
N LEU A 122 -0.55 -16.53 8.53
CA LEU A 122 -0.79 -15.11 8.79
C LEU A 122 -0.28 -14.69 10.18
N THR A 123 -0.57 -15.51 11.19
CA THR A 123 -0.11 -15.29 12.57
C THR A 123 1.42 -15.37 12.66
N ASN A 124 2.03 -16.31 11.96
CA ASN A 124 3.49 -16.44 11.90
C ASN A 124 4.15 -15.26 11.17
N LEU A 125 3.56 -14.77 10.07
CA LEU A 125 3.99 -13.54 9.42
C LEU A 125 3.96 -12.39 10.43
N GLN A 126 2.82 -12.18 11.11
CA GLN A 126 2.67 -11.10 12.09
C GLN A 126 3.74 -11.13 13.18
N LYS A 127 4.01 -12.30 13.76
CA LYS A 127 5.04 -12.51 14.78
C LYS A 127 6.47 -12.32 14.26
N SER A 128 6.70 -12.56 12.96
CA SER A 128 8.02 -12.41 12.34
C SER A 128 8.38 -10.96 12.00
N LEU A 129 7.40 -10.06 11.98
CA LEU A 129 7.63 -8.65 11.69
C LEU A 129 8.32 -7.98 12.87
N ASN A 130 9.39 -7.25 12.59
CA ASN A 130 10.02 -6.39 13.59
C ASN A 130 9.03 -5.30 14.05
N LEU A 131 9.26 -4.74 15.25
CA LEU A 131 8.48 -3.60 15.71
C LEU A 131 8.58 -2.44 14.69
N GLY A 132 7.43 -1.90 14.29
CA GLY A 132 7.35 -0.85 13.28
C GLY A 132 7.50 -1.33 11.82
N GLN A 133 7.65 -2.63 11.58
CA GLN A 133 7.66 -3.21 10.25
C GLN A 133 6.24 -3.47 9.74
N VAL A 134 6.03 -3.24 8.45
CA VAL A 134 4.74 -3.38 7.78
C VAL A 134 4.83 -4.45 6.70
N ALA A 135 3.79 -5.26 6.54
CA ALA A 135 3.56 -6.05 5.35
C ALA A 135 2.27 -5.59 4.64
N ILE A 136 2.37 -5.37 3.32
CA ILE A 136 1.22 -5.20 2.44
C ILE A 136 0.83 -6.57 1.92
N MET A 137 -0.36 -7.03 2.28
CA MET A 137 -0.90 -8.31 1.85
C MET A 137 -2.03 -8.09 0.84
N VAL A 138 -2.01 -8.82 -0.26
CA VAL A 138 -3.05 -8.77 -1.28
C VAL A 138 -3.57 -10.16 -1.55
N ASP A 139 -4.87 -10.33 -1.33
CA ASP A 139 -5.64 -11.52 -1.67
C ASP A 139 -6.42 -11.23 -2.95
N VAL A 140 -6.38 -12.15 -3.92
CA VAL A 140 -7.11 -12.02 -5.18
C VAL A 140 -7.63 -13.40 -5.58
N ASP A 141 -8.93 -13.49 -5.84
CA ASP A 141 -9.58 -14.70 -6.35
C ASP A 141 -9.45 -14.83 -7.88
N ASP A 142 -9.94 -15.94 -8.43
CA ASP A 142 -9.91 -16.22 -9.86
C ASP A 142 -10.82 -15.31 -10.69
N GLN A 143 -11.74 -14.56 -10.06
CA GLN A 143 -12.55 -13.53 -10.70
C GLN A 143 -11.89 -12.14 -10.65
N GLY A 144 -10.70 -12.01 -10.05
CA GLY A 144 -10.00 -10.73 -9.93
C GLY A 144 -10.57 -9.80 -8.85
N THR A 145 -11.46 -10.33 -8.00
CA THR A 145 -11.93 -9.68 -6.76
C THR A 145 -10.98 -10.04 -5.63
N GLY A 146 -10.97 -9.25 -4.54
CA GLY A 146 -10.08 -9.54 -3.44
C GLY A 146 -9.98 -8.44 -2.40
N HIS A 147 -9.03 -8.59 -1.49
CA HIS A 147 -8.78 -7.67 -0.38
C HIS A 147 -7.32 -7.24 -0.32
N VAL A 148 -7.11 -6.00 0.14
CA VAL A 148 -5.77 -5.49 0.46
C VAL A 148 -5.73 -5.25 1.95
N ALA A 149 -4.89 -6.00 2.64
CA ALA A 149 -4.70 -5.98 4.07
C ALA A 149 -3.32 -5.46 4.44
N ILE A 150 -3.24 -4.74 5.56
CA ILE A 150 -1.97 -4.31 6.16
C ILE A 150 -1.75 -5.06 7.47
N ILE A 151 -0.53 -5.57 7.64
CA ILE A 151 -0.12 -6.33 8.83
C ILE A 151 1.10 -5.66 9.44
N THR A 152 1.11 -5.51 10.75
CA THR A 152 2.28 -5.14 11.56
C THR A 152 2.39 -6.08 12.75
N SER A 153 3.48 -6.03 13.50
CA SER A 153 3.63 -6.80 14.75
C SER A 153 2.47 -6.62 15.76
N ASN A 154 1.79 -5.47 15.75
CA ASN A 154 0.72 -5.12 16.70
C ASN A 154 -0.62 -4.74 16.06
N TYR A 155 -0.70 -4.74 14.72
CA TYR A 155 -1.92 -4.45 13.97
C TYR A 155 -2.15 -5.54 12.93
N LYS A 156 -3.41 -5.96 12.81
CA LYS A 156 -3.86 -6.84 11.74
C LYS A 156 -5.15 -6.28 11.20
N ASP A 157 -5.17 -6.03 9.89
CA ASP A 157 -6.41 -5.74 9.18
C ASP A 157 -7.44 -6.82 9.48
N LYS A 158 -8.64 -6.42 9.93
CA LYS A 158 -9.68 -7.34 10.40
C LYS A 158 -10.24 -8.26 9.32
N TYR A 159 -9.97 -7.98 8.04
CA TYR A 159 -10.37 -8.80 6.91
C TYR A 159 -9.19 -9.57 6.29
N ALA A 160 -8.01 -9.55 6.93
CA ALA A 160 -6.85 -10.33 6.51
C ALA A 160 -7.06 -11.83 6.74
N TYR A 161 -6.85 -12.64 5.70
CA TYR A 161 -6.92 -14.10 5.79
C TYR A 161 -5.79 -14.79 5.02
N SER A 162 -5.78 -14.67 3.69
CA SER A 162 -4.80 -15.23 2.78
C SER A 162 -4.21 -14.15 1.88
N GLY A 163 -3.22 -14.53 1.08
CA GLY A 163 -2.72 -13.71 -0.01
C GLY A 163 -1.21 -13.66 -0.12
N SER A 164 -0.76 -12.84 -1.04
CA SER A 164 0.65 -12.55 -1.28
C SER A 164 1.07 -11.36 -0.41
N ALA A 165 2.17 -11.48 0.34
CA ALA A 165 2.63 -10.44 1.26
C ALA A 165 4.00 -9.88 0.86
N TRP A 166 4.07 -8.55 0.70
CA TRP A 166 5.30 -7.78 0.53
C TRP A 166 5.63 -7.06 1.83
N VAL A 167 6.73 -7.46 2.44
CA VAL A 167 7.27 -6.85 3.66
C VAL A 167 8.04 -5.59 3.28
N LEU A 168 7.62 -4.47 3.85
CA LEU A 168 8.32 -3.20 3.72
C LEU A 168 9.56 -3.22 4.63
N PRO A 169 10.65 -2.58 4.19
CA PRO A 169 11.83 -2.44 5.04
C PRO A 169 11.56 -1.43 6.16
N VAL A 170 12.24 -1.54 7.30
CA VAL A 170 12.06 -0.61 8.44
C VAL A 170 12.58 0.79 8.07
N SER A 171 13.75 0.85 7.44
CA SER A 171 14.28 2.03 6.73
C SER A 171 14.02 1.87 5.23
N GLY A 172 13.75 2.95 4.50
CA GLY A 172 13.50 2.86 3.05
C GLY A 172 14.68 2.19 2.34
N ASN A 173 14.41 1.18 1.52
CA ASN A 173 15.45 0.45 0.77
C ASN A 173 15.10 0.47 -0.73
N CYS A 174 16.10 0.83 -1.52
CA CYS A 174 16.05 0.77 -2.97
C CYS A 174 16.86 -0.41 -3.47
N SER A 175 16.23 -1.26 -4.28
CA SER A 175 16.91 -2.28 -5.07
C SER A 175 17.00 -1.77 -6.50
N CYS A 176 18.23 -1.56 -6.99
CA CYS A 176 18.49 -1.18 -8.38
C CYS A 176 18.96 -2.42 -9.13
N LYS A 177 18.34 -2.70 -10.28
CA LYS A 177 18.80 -3.74 -11.21
C LYS A 177 19.75 -3.15 -12.23
#